data_AF-A0AAJ2YFG7-F1
#
_entry.id   AF-A0AAJ2YFG7-F1
#
_cell.length_a   1.000
_cell.length_b   1.000
_cell.length_c   1.000
_cell.angle_alpha   90.00
_cell.angle_beta   90.00
_cell.angle_gamma   90.00
#
_symmetry.space_group_name_H-M   'P 1'
#
loop_
_entity.id
_entity.type
_entity.pdbx_description
1 polymer ?
#
loop_
_entity_poly.entity_id
_entity_poly.type
_entity_poly.pdbx_seq_one_letter_code
_entity_poly.pdbx_strand_id
1 'polypeptide(L)' 'MERHAKDYATTDTALVEKRVLDGVRCDGIILLHERYAGTIPAVPDIIRRLRVQEYTFVTVPQLMAPAKPQPREVYRP' A
#
# COMPACT_ATOMS: atom_id res chain seq x y z
N MET A 1 -4.25 -11.35 12.83
CA MET A 1 -3.85 -11.64 11.44
C MET A 1 -3.08 -10.44 10.92
N GLU A 2 -1.87 -10.67 10.43
CA GLU A 2 -0.90 -9.61 10.17
C GLU A 2 -1.23 -8.87 8.86
N ARG A 3 -1.36 -7.55 8.92
CA ARG A 3 -2.03 -6.70 7.91
C ARG A 3 -1.08 -6.08 6.86
N HIS A 4 0.10 -6.66 6.65
CA HIS A 4 1.13 -6.06 5.79
C HIS A 4 1.57 -7.00 4.68
N ALA A 5 1.88 -6.44 3.51
CA ALA A 5 2.34 -7.17 2.33
C ALA A 5 3.58 -8.06 2.60
N LYS A 6 4.50 -7.55 3.44
CA LYS A 6 5.79 -8.19 3.75
C LYS A 6 6.52 -8.61 2.47
N ASP A 7 6.54 -7.73 1.49
CA ASP A 7 7.18 -7.94 0.20
C ASP A 7 8.70 -8.11 0.33
N TYR A 8 9.30 -7.57 1.41
CA TYR A 8 10.68 -7.85 1.78
C TYR A 8 10.97 -9.30 2.20
N ALA A 9 9.94 -10.10 2.50
CA ALA A 9 10.06 -11.46 3.02
C ALA A 9 9.69 -12.53 1.98
N THR A 10 9.39 -12.15 0.73
CA THR A 10 9.02 -13.10 -0.32
C THR A 10 9.33 -12.54 -1.70
N THR A 11 9.57 -13.42 -2.66
CA THR A 11 9.65 -13.09 -4.09
C THR A 11 8.39 -13.50 -4.86
N ASP A 12 7.38 -14.06 -4.17
CA ASP A 12 6.12 -14.49 -4.75
C ASP A 12 5.20 -13.28 -4.99
N THR A 13 5.12 -12.86 -6.25
CA THR A 13 4.27 -11.78 -6.74
C THR A 13 2.81 -11.94 -6.34
N ALA A 14 2.26 -13.16 -6.47
CA ALA A 14 0.85 -13.42 -6.18
C ALA A 14 0.57 -13.34 -4.68
N LEU A 15 1.52 -13.76 -3.85
CA LEU A 15 1.43 -13.61 -2.41
C LEU A 15 1.50 -12.14 -1.96
N VAL A 16 2.36 -11.32 -2.59
CA VAL A 16 2.42 -9.88 -2.34
C VAL A 16 1.08 -9.22 -2.70
N GLU A 17 0.58 -9.47 -3.90
CA GLU A 17 -0.71 -8.97 -4.36
C GLU A 17 -1.84 -9.36 -3.39
N LYS A 18 -1.96 -10.65 -3.05
CA LYS A 18 -2.97 -11.14 -2.12
C LYS A 18 -2.92 -10.42 -0.78
N ARG A 19 -1.75 -10.29 -0.16
CA ARG A 19 -1.61 -9.64 1.16
C ARG A 19 -1.94 -8.15 1.11
N VAL A 20 -1.66 -7.47 0.00
CA VAL A 20 -2.07 -6.08 -0.18
C VAL A 20 -3.60 -5.98 -0.24
N LEU A 21 -4.23 -6.82 -1.06
CA LEU A 21 -5.68 -6.81 -1.24
C LEU A 21 -6.43 -7.24 0.04
N ASP A 22 -5.89 -8.17 0.81
CA ASP A 22 -6.46 -8.59 2.10
C ASP A 22 -6.31 -7.50 3.19
N GLY A 23 -5.34 -6.59 3.03
CA GLY A 23 -4.98 -5.60 4.05
C GLY A 23 -5.46 -4.17 3.78
N VAL A 24 -5.91 -3.86 2.56
CA VAL A 24 -6.35 -2.51 2.18
C VAL A 24 -7.63 -2.08 2.91
N ARG A 25 -7.73 -0.78 3.16
CA ARG A 25 -8.94 -0.12 3.67
C ARG A 25 -8.98 1.34 3.23
N CYS A 26 -10.14 1.98 3.37
CA CYS A 26 -10.25 3.44 3.17
C CYS A 26 -9.24 4.19 4.04
N ASP A 27 -8.61 5.20 3.45
CA ASP A 27 -7.56 6.03 4.05
C ASP A 27 -6.31 5.25 4.52
N GLY A 28 -6.12 4.02 4.02
CA GLY A 28 -4.98 3.17 4.36
C GLY A 28 -3.68 3.55 3.63
N ILE A 29 -2.55 3.31 4.30
CA ILE A 29 -1.21 3.41 3.70
C ILE A 29 -0.67 2.00 3.44
N ILE A 30 -0.29 1.73 2.20
CA ILE A 30 0.32 0.46 1.78
C ILE A 30 1.84 0.62 1.79
N LEU A 31 2.54 -0.23 2.54
CA LEU A 31 4.00 -0.27 2.58
C LEU A 31 4.52 -1.33 1.61
N LEU A 32 5.35 -0.92 0.65
CA LEU A 32 6.04 -1.74 -0.34
C LEU A 32 7.48 -1.23 -0.54
N HIS A 33 8.32 -2.05 -1.16
CA HIS A 33 9.71 -1.76 -1.48
C HIS A 33 10.00 -2.12 -2.95
N GLU A 34 10.40 -1.13 -3.74
CA GLU A 34 10.66 -1.29 -5.19
C GLU A 34 11.82 -2.22 -5.55
N ARG A 35 12.68 -2.55 -4.57
CA ARG A 35 13.91 -3.33 -4.82
C ARG A 35 13.70 -4.85 -4.92
N TYR A 36 12.54 -5.38 -4.52
CA TYR A 36 12.32 -6.83 -4.44
C TYR A 36 11.62 -7.37 -5.68
N ALA A 37 12.08 -8.54 -6.14
CA ALA A 37 11.68 -9.15 -7.41
C ALA A 37 10.17 -9.41 -7.51
N GLY A 38 9.50 -9.72 -6.40
CA GLY A 38 8.05 -9.93 -6.36
C GLY A 38 7.23 -8.64 -6.36
N THR A 39 7.82 -7.49 -6.00
CA THR A 39 7.09 -6.24 -5.80
C THR A 39 6.77 -5.55 -7.11
N ILE A 40 7.78 -5.30 -7.96
CA ILE A 40 7.61 -4.61 -9.26
C ILE A 40 6.50 -5.26 -10.10
N PRO A 41 6.48 -6.60 -10.32
CA PRO A 41 5.42 -7.23 -11.11
C PRO A 41 4.04 -7.24 -10.43
N ALA A 42 3.94 -7.10 -9.10
CA ALA A 42 2.65 -7.09 -8.40
C ALA A 42 1.93 -5.73 -8.52
N VAL A 43 2.69 -4.63 -8.60
CA VAL A 43 2.14 -3.25 -8.56
C VAL A 43 1.07 -2.98 -9.63
N PRO A 44 1.24 -3.34 -10.92
CA PRO A 44 0.23 -3.08 -11.93
C PRO A 44 -1.15 -3.69 -11.60
N ASP A 45 -1.18 -4.95 -11.13
CA ASP A 45 -2.43 -5.63 -10.80
C ASP A 45 -3.07 -5.13 -9.51
N ILE A 46 -2.25 -4.78 -8.51
CA ILE A 46 -2.73 -4.09 -7.29
C ILE A 46 -3.46 -2.80 -7.67
N ILE A 47 -2.84 -1.94 -8.50
CA ILE A 47 -3.43 -0.67 -8.93
C ILE A 47 -4.75 -0.90 -9.67
N ARG A 48 -4.76 -1.85 -10.62
CA ARG A 48 -5.94 -2.17 -11.42
C ARG A 48 -7.11 -2.63 -10.54
N ARG A 49 -6.88 -3.57 -9.62
CA ARG A 49 -7.94 -4.11 -8.74
C ARG A 49 -8.47 -3.07 -7.77
N LEU A 50 -7.61 -2.25 -7.18
CA LEU A 50 -8.05 -1.20 -6.26
C LEU A 50 -8.84 -0.10 -6.99
N ARG A 51 -8.48 0.26 -8.22
CA ARG A 51 -9.30 1.17 -9.05
C ARG A 51 -10.68 0.61 -9.37
N VAL A 52 -10.79 -0.70 -9.63
CA VAL A 52 -12.10 -1.37 -9.83
C VAL A 52 -12.96 -1.31 -8.56
N GLN A 53 -12.32 -1.29 -7.39
CA GLN A 53 -12.98 -1.09 -6.09
C GLN A 53 -13.15 0.40 -5.74
N GLU A 54 -13.01 1.32 -6.71
CA GLU A 54 -13.19 2.77 -6.57
C GLU A 54 -12.22 3.47 -5.61
N TYR A 55 -11.07 2.86 -5.30
CA TYR A 55 -10.00 3.56 -4.57
C TYR A 55 -9.34 4.63 -5.44
N THR A 56 -9.13 5.80 -4.84
CA THR A 56 -8.30 6.86 -5.41
C THR A 56 -6.89 6.77 -4.82
N PHE A 57 -5.89 6.69 -5.70
CA PHE A 57 -4.50 6.72 -5.29
C PHE A 57 -4.05 8.16 -5.07
N VAL A 58 -3.51 8.43 -3.90
CA VAL A 58 -3.05 9.75 -3.47
C VAL A 58 -1.66 9.67 -2.89
N THR A 59 -0.96 10.79 -2.86
CA THR A 59 0.26 10.95 -2.07
C THR A 59 -0.07 11.11 -0.59
N VAL A 60 0.90 10.89 0.30
CA VAL A 60 0.71 11.09 1.75
C VAL A 60 0.25 12.53 2.09
N PRO A 61 0.81 13.61 1.51
CA PRO A 61 0.29 14.96 1.76
C PRO A 61 -1.17 15.18 1.31
N GLN A 62 -1.60 14.55 0.22
CA GLN A 62 -3.00 14.63 -0.24
C GLN A 62 -3.93 13.85 0.69
N LEU A 63 -3.53 12.67 1.18
CA LEU A 63 -4.28 11.91 2.18
C LEU A 63 -4.50 12.71 3.46
N MET A 64 -3.50 13.49 3.89
CA MET A 64 -3.57 14.27 5.12
C MET A 64 -4.31 15.61 4.96
N ALA A 65 -4.62 16.04 3.74
CA ALA A 65 -5.24 17.33 3.50
C ALA A 65 -6.64 17.44 4.17
N PRO A 66 -7.01 18.61 4.72
CA PRO A 66 -6.30 19.89 4.69
C PRO A 66 -5.23 20.04 5.78
N ALA A 67 -5.07 19.05 6.66
CA ALA A 67 -4.04 19.08 7.69
C ALA A 67 -2.64 18.95 7.06
N LYS A 68 -1.64 19.58 7.71
CA LYS A 68 -0.23 19.45 7.32
C LYS A 68 0.48 18.57 8.35
N PRO A 69 1.23 17.53 7.94
CA PRO A 69 2.04 16.74 8.86
C PRO A 69 2.99 17.64 9.64
N GLN A 70 3.10 17.39 10.95
CA GLN A 70 3.93 18.16 11.86
C GLN A 70 5.24 17.43 12.12
N PRO A 71 6.38 18.14 12.17
CA PRO A 71 7.62 17.56 12.65
C PRO A 71 7.44 16.95 14.04
N ARG A 72 8.12 15.81 14.29
CA ARG A 72 8.11 15.07 15.56
C ARG A 72 6.79 14.37 15.92
N GLU A 73 5.84 14.30 14.98
CA GLU A 73 4.58 13.55 15.17
C GLU A 73 4.60 12.20 14.44
N VAL A 74 3.92 11.19 15.01
CA VAL A 74 3.76 9.86 14.40
C VAL A 74 2.30 9.65 13.99
N TYR A 75 2.07 9.60 12.68
CA TYR A 75 0.74 9.32 12.12
C TYR A 75 0.59 7.81 11.90
N ARG A 76 -0.35 7.20 12.64
CA ARG A 76 -0.67 5.77 12.46
C ARG A 76 -1.90 5.65 11.56
N PRO A 77 -1.83 4.90 10.45
CA PRO A 77 -2.98 4.63 9.62
C PRO A 77 -4.00 3.83 10.42
#